data_AF-A0A849J2K1-F1
#
_entry.id   AF-A0A849J2K1-F1
#
_cell.length_a   1.000
_cell.length_b   1.000
_cell.length_c   1.000
_cell.angle_alpha   90.00
_cell.angle_beta   90.00
_cell.angle_gamma   90.00
#
_symmetry.space_group_name_H-M   'P 1'
#
loop_
_entity.id
_entity.type
_entity.pdbx_description
1 polymer ?
#
loop_
_entity_poly.entity_id
_entity_poly.type
_entity_poly.pdbx_seq_one_letter_code
_entity_poly.pdbx_strand_id
1 'polypeptide(L)'
;MEIIRNPDGSLVVPIPEVRHHEGGDAANVPTSDSAGEVAEPTTRLLHPGEGGYSEALAEWDLQQNPDRATAVSTASGRDEAMTVVHTLAESPDHDVAGALKDVHDSEASGEALRHVLIGGTHSVEAFSEEVAEAEGGEPLPAHKMTKIIGEVLAELDK
;
A
#
# COMPACT_ATOMS: atom_id res chain seq x y z
N MET A 1 -1.52 -17.96 12.90
CA MET A 1 -0.48 -18.57 12.05
C MET A 1 0.01 -17.51 11.09
N GLU A 2 1.28 -17.55 10.69
CA GLU A 2 1.91 -16.55 9.82
C GLU A 2 1.75 -16.92 8.33
N ILE A 3 1.67 -15.91 7.45
CA ILE A 3 1.71 -16.10 6.00
C ILE A 3 3.18 -16.20 5.57
N ILE A 4 3.51 -17.16 4.70
CA ILE A 4 4.89 -17.35 4.20
C ILE A 4 4.92 -16.99 2.71
N ARG A 5 5.84 -16.12 2.32
CA ARG A 5 6.12 -15.80 0.92
C ARG A 5 7.29 -16.60 0.39
N ASN A 6 7.05 -17.38 -0.66
CA ASN A 6 8.07 -18.18 -1.33
C ASN A 6 8.88 -17.33 -2.33
N PRO A 7 10.10 -17.78 -2.71
CA PRO A 7 10.93 -17.08 -3.69
C PRO A 7 10.30 -16.96 -5.09
N ASP A 8 9.39 -17.88 -5.43
CA ASP A 8 8.64 -17.88 -6.69
C ASP A 8 7.44 -16.92 -6.70
N GLY A 9 7.22 -16.19 -5.59
CA GLY A 9 6.12 -15.25 -5.41
C GLY A 9 4.82 -15.88 -4.93
N SER A 10 4.75 -17.20 -4.72
CA SER A 10 3.56 -17.83 -4.13
C SER A 10 3.46 -17.55 -2.62
N LEU A 11 2.24 -17.59 -2.08
CA LEU A 11 1.93 -17.36 -0.67
C LEU A 11 1.35 -18.63 -0.05
N VAL A 12 1.92 -19.08 1.07
CA VAL A 12 1.31 -20.11 1.93
C VAL A 12 0.50 -19.39 2.99
N VAL A 13 -0.82 -19.51 2.91
CA VAL A 13 -1.78 -18.80 3.76
C VAL A 13 -2.47 -19.79 4.69
N PRO A 14 -2.52 -19.53 6.01
CA PRO A 14 -3.30 -20.34 6.94
C PRO A 14 -4.78 -20.31 6.60
N ILE A 15 -5.44 -21.46 6.56
CA ILE A 15 -6.90 -21.53 6.46
C ILE A 15 -7.43 -21.38 7.89
N PRO A 16 -8.21 -20.33 8.20
CA PRO A 16 -8.80 -20.22 9.52
C PRO A 16 -9.70 -21.43 9.77
N GLU A 17 -9.42 -22.19 10.83
CA GLU A 17 -10.26 -23.31 11.24
C GLU A 17 -11.69 -22.79 11.45
N VAL A 18 -12.60 -23.21 10.58
CA VAL A 18 -14.02 -22.98 10.79
C VAL A 18 -14.36 -23.74 12.07
N ARG A 19 -14.72 -23.01 13.13
CA ARG A 19 -15.21 -23.62 14.37
C ARG A 19 -16.36 -24.55 14.00
N HIS A 20 -16.12 -25.86 14.05
CA HIS A 20 -17.19 -26.84 14.12
C HIS A 20 -18.02 -26.51 15.36
N HIS A 21 -19.25 -26.06 15.15
CA HIS A 21 -20.19 -25.79 16.23
C HIS A 21 -20.62 -27.14 16.82
N GLU A 22 -19.85 -27.66 17.77
CA GLU A 22 -20.28 -28.80 18.57
C GLU A 22 -21.23 -28.34 19.67
N GLY A 23 -22.52 -28.61 19.44
CA GLY A 23 -23.59 -28.55 20.43
C GLY A 23 -24.93 -28.28 19.74
N GLY A 24 -25.91 -29.17 19.70
CA GLY A 24 -26.06 -30.53 20.17
C GLY A 24 -27.55 -30.84 20.19
N ASP A 25 -28.02 -31.84 19.45
CA ASP A 25 -29.12 -32.72 19.88
C ASP A 25 -29.17 -33.99 19.02
N ALA A 26 -29.49 -35.10 19.67
CA ALA A 26 -29.25 -36.46 19.23
C ALA A 26 -30.28 -36.98 18.20
N ALA A 27 -29.82 -37.66 17.16
CA ALA A 27 -30.53 -38.79 16.53
C ALA A 27 -29.61 -39.62 15.59
N ASN A 28 -28.97 -40.64 16.18
CA ASN A 28 -28.77 -42.00 15.66
C ASN A 28 -28.79 -42.27 14.14
N VAL A 29 -27.62 -42.62 13.55
CA VAL A 29 -27.45 -43.79 12.64
C VAL A 29 -25.98 -44.25 12.69
N PRO A 30 -25.65 -45.53 12.93
CA PRO A 30 -24.30 -46.03 12.71
C PRO A 30 -24.18 -46.58 11.29
N THR A 31 -23.39 -45.93 10.44
CA THR A 31 -22.79 -46.60 9.28
C THR A 31 -21.28 -46.55 9.46
N SER A 32 -20.74 -47.73 9.69
CA SER A 32 -19.30 -48.00 9.73
C SER A 32 -18.73 -47.76 8.33
N ASP A 33 -17.81 -46.81 8.21
CA ASP A 33 -16.77 -46.89 7.20
C ASP A 33 -15.47 -46.34 7.79
N SER A 34 -14.49 -47.24 7.93
CA SER A 34 -13.16 -46.91 8.42
C SER A 34 -12.36 -46.27 7.28
N ALA A 35 -12.54 -44.97 7.07
CA ALA A 35 -11.63 -44.15 6.29
C ALA A 35 -10.77 -43.36 7.28
N GLY A 36 -9.45 -43.58 7.26
CA GLY A 36 -8.52 -42.85 8.13
C GLY A 36 -8.71 -41.34 8.00
N GLU A 37 -8.68 -40.63 9.13
CA GLU A 37 -8.66 -39.16 9.19
C GLU A 37 -7.55 -38.64 8.27
N VAL A 38 -7.92 -38.24 7.06
CA VAL A 38 -7.11 -37.35 6.25
C VAL A 38 -7.25 -36.00 6.91
N ALA A 39 -6.23 -35.62 7.70
CA ALA A 39 -6.14 -34.29 8.28
C ALA A 39 -6.36 -33.26 7.16
N GLU A 40 -7.41 -32.45 7.29
CA GLU A 40 -7.68 -31.42 6.30
C GLU A 40 -6.49 -30.45 6.23
N PRO A 41 -6.13 -29.97 5.04
CA PRO A 41 -5.02 -29.05 4.90
C PRO A 41 -5.31 -27.77 5.69
N THR A 42 -4.48 -27.46 6.67
CA THR A 42 -4.58 -26.26 7.51
C THR A 42 -4.04 -25.00 6.82
N THR A 43 -3.53 -25.14 5.59
CA THR A 43 -2.93 -24.08 4.79
C THR A 43 -3.32 -24.20 3.32
N ARG A 44 -3.49 -23.07 2.63
CA ARG A 44 -3.66 -22.98 1.17
C ARG A 44 -2.44 -22.32 0.53
N LEU A 45 -2.06 -22.76 -0.67
CA LEU A 45 -1.08 -22.10 -1.51
C LEU A 45 -1.80 -21.18 -2.50
N LEU A 46 -1.40 -19.91 -2.58
CA LEU A 46 -1.91 -18.93 -3.54
C LEU A 46 -0.80 -18.49 -4.50
N HIS A 47 -1.09 -18.50 -5.79
CA HIS A 47 -0.19 -18.00 -6.83
C HIS A 47 -0.52 -16.56 -7.23
N PRO A 48 0.46 -15.80 -7.77
CA PRO A 48 0.20 -14.48 -8.32
C PRO A 48 -0.95 -14.48 -9.34
N GLY A 49 -1.93 -13.59 -9.15
CA GLY A 49 -3.10 -13.46 -10.03
C GLY A 49 -4.30 -14.34 -9.64
N GLU A 50 -4.17 -15.22 -8.65
CA GLU A 50 -5.30 -15.95 -8.09
C GLU A 50 -6.17 -15.06 -7.18
N GLY A 51 -7.48 -15.33 -7.13
CA GLY A 51 -8.41 -14.60 -6.27
C GLY A 51 -7.98 -14.70 -4.80
N GLY A 52 -7.86 -13.55 -4.13
CA GLY A 52 -7.38 -13.46 -2.75
C GLY A 52 -5.86 -13.41 -2.58
N TYR A 53 -5.08 -13.51 -3.67
CA TYR A 53 -3.62 -13.32 -3.61
C TYR A 53 -3.25 -11.91 -3.14
N SER A 54 -3.88 -10.86 -3.69
CA SER A 54 -3.58 -9.47 -3.32
C SER A 54 -3.91 -9.17 -1.86
N GLU A 55 -4.99 -9.76 -1.35
CA GLU A 55 -5.41 -9.63 0.05
C GLU A 55 -4.41 -10.32 0.98
N ALA A 56 -4.03 -11.56 0.65
CA ALA A 56 -3.01 -12.29 1.39
C ALA A 56 -1.63 -11.62 1.32
N LEU A 57 -1.30 -10.97 0.20
CA LEU A 57 -0.06 -10.22 0.05
C LEU A 57 -0.06 -8.96 0.93
N ALA A 58 -1.17 -8.25 1.01
CA ALA A 58 -1.33 -7.11 1.90
C ALA A 58 -1.25 -7.53 3.38
N GLU A 59 -1.89 -8.64 3.75
CA GLU A 59 -1.82 -9.16 5.11
C GLU A 59 -0.42 -9.69 5.46
N TRP A 60 0.29 -10.30 4.50
CA TRP A 60 1.69 -10.64 4.66
C TRP A 60 2.57 -9.40 4.87
N ASP A 61 2.35 -8.32 4.11
CA ASP A 61 3.10 -7.06 4.26
C ASP A 61 2.90 -6.44 5.65
N LEU A 62 1.67 -6.45 6.17
CA LEU A 62 1.35 -6.02 7.53
C LEU A 62 2.03 -6.90 8.59
N GLN A 63 2.19 -8.20 8.35
CA GLN A 63 2.93 -9.09 9.27
C GLN A 63 4.43 -8.79 9.28
N GLN A 64 5.02 -8.46 8.11
CA GLN A 64 6.44 -8.11 8.03
C GLN A 64 6.73 -6.72 8.55
N ASN A 65 5.76 -5.81 8.42
CA ASN A 65 5.88 -4.42 8.83
C ASN A 65 4.72 -4.08 9.79
N PRO A 66 4.73 -4.61 11.02
CA PRO A 66 3.61 -4.43 11.97
C PRO A 66 3.42 -2.97 12.39
N ASP A 67 4.49 -2.18 12.30
CA ASP A 67 4.47 -0.74 12.58
C ASP A 67 4.10 0.10 11.34
N ARG A 68 4.02 -0.52 10.16
CA ARG A 68 3.58 0.14 8.92
C ARG A 68 2.07 0.26 8.96
N ALA A 69 1.61 1.42 9.38
CA ALA A 69 0.21 1.80 9.21
C ALA A 69 -0.15 1.71 7.72
N THR A 70 -1.42 1.46 7.40
CA THR A 70 -1.90 1.63 6.03
C THR A 70 -1.47 3.01 5.55
N ALA A 71 -0.68 3.09 4.48
CA ALA A 71 -0.26 4.36 3.90
C ALA A 71 -1.51 5.18 3.61
N VAL A 72 -1.72 6.21 4.43
CA VAL A 72 -2.80 7.18 4.27
C VAL A 72 -2.14 8.52 4.04
N SER A 73 -2.65 9.27 3.07
CA SER A 73 -2.30 10.68 2.93
C SER A 73 -2.66 11.40 4.23
N THR A 74 -1.64 11.74 5.04
CA THR A 74 -1.79 12.58 6.23
C THR A 74 -1.66 14.05 5.84
N ALA A 75 -2.14 14.96 6.69
CA ALA A 75 -1.96 16.40 6.46
C ALA A 75 -0.47 16.78 6.45
N SER A 76 0.32 16.27 7.41
CA SER A 76 1.76 16.51 7.45
C SER A 76 2.51 15.90 6.25
N GLY A 77 2.12 14.71 5.80
CA GLY A 77 2.69 14.11 4.60
C GLY A 77 2.40 14.94 3.35
N ARG A 78 1.19 15.52 3.25
CA ARG A 78 0.84 16.46 2.17
C ARG A 78 1.67 17.73 2.23
N ASP A 79 1.86 18.31 3.42
CA ASP A 79 2.69 19.51 3.59
C ASP A 79 4.15 19.24 3.17
N GLU A 80 4.73 18.13 3.65
CA GLU A 80 6.08 17.70 3.23
C GLU A 80 6.16 17.47 1.70
N ALA A 81 5.12 16.89 1.09
CA ALA A 81 5.06 16.72 -0.35
C ALA A 81 5.01 18.05 -1.12
N MET A 82 4.31 19.06 -0.59
CA MET A 82 4.28 20.41 -1.17
C MET A 82 5.67 21.06 -1.12
N THR A 83 6.34 20.99 0.04
CA THR A 83 7.69 21.54 0.21
C THR A 83 8.70 20.90 -0.74
N VAL A 84 8.67 19.57 -0.91
CA VAL A 84 9.56 18.84 -1.84
C VAL A 84 9.33 19.30 -3.28
N VAL A 85 8.06 19.34 -3.70
CA VAL A 85 7.68 19.72 -5.05
C VAL A 85 8.08 21.17 -5.34
N HIS A 86 7.84 22.08 -4.40
CA HIS A 86 8.25 23.48 -4.51
C HIS A 86 9.78 23.60 -4.62
N THR A 87 10.53 22.94 -3.74
CA THR A 87 12.00 22.93 -3.76
C THR A 87 12.53 22.44 -5.11
N LEU A 88 11.95 21.38 -5.67
CA LEU A 88 12.33 20.87 -6.99
C LEU A 88 11.96 21.81 -8.14
N ALA A 89 10.83 22.51 -8.03
CA ALA A 89 10.40 23.47 -9.02
C ALA A 89 11.31 24.70 -9.10
N GLU A 90 11.86 25.13 -7.96
CA GLU A 90 12.81 26.24 -7.87
C GLU A 90 14.27 25.81 -8.10
N SER A 91 14.57 24.52 -7.94
CA SER A 91 15.93 24.00 -8.07
C SER A 91 16.43 24.03 -9.52
N PRO A 92 17.55 24.73 -9.82
CA PRO A 92 18.11 24.79 -11.17
C PRO A 92 18.67 23.44 -11.64
N ASP A 93 19.10 22.61 -10.69
CA ASP A 93 19.71 21.29 -10.95
C ASP A 93 18.72 20.13 -10.82
N HIS A 94 17.49 20.42 -10.35
CA HIS A 94 16.43 19.43 -10.16
C HIS A 94 16.86 18.22 -9.30
N ASP A 95 17.58 18.50 -8.20
CA ASP A 95 18.10 17.49 -7.29
C ASP A 95 16.98 16.88 -6.42
N VAL A 96 16.39 15.77 -6.91
CA VAL A 96 15.30 15.06 -6.23
C VAL A 96 15.76 14.45 -4.91
N ALA A 97 16.95 13.85 -4.87
CA ALA A 97 17.48 13.23 -3.67
C ALA A 97 17.79 14.28 -2.59
N GLY A 98 18.29 15.45 -2.99
CA GLY A 98 18.48 16.59 -2.09
C GLY A 98 17.16 17.10 -1.51
N ALA A 99 16.13 17.25 -2.34
CA ALA A 99 14.81 17.71 -1.91
C ALA A 99 14.12 16.74 -0.93
N LEU A 100 14.36 15.43 -1.07
CA LEU A 100 13.78 14.41 -0.18
C LEU A 100 14.50 14.23 1.16
N LYS A 101 15.67 14.83 1.33
CA LYS A 101 16.52 14.61 2.51
C LYS A 101 15.83 14.98 3.84
N ASP A 102 14.97 15.98 3.80
CA ASP A 102 14.27 16.52 4.97
C ASP A 102 12.84 15.98 5.11
N VAL A 103 12.43 15.04 4.24
CA VAL A 103 11.14 14.34 4.37
C VAL A 103 11.21 13.36 5.53
N HIS A 104 10.25 13.47 6.44
CA HIS A 104 10.19 12.65 7.64
C HIS A 104 9.21 11.47 7.48
N ASP A 105 8.16 11.66 6.70
CA ASP A 105 7.16 10.62 6.40
C ASP A 105 7.04 10.40 4.89
N SER A 106 8.05 9.74 4.33
CA SER A 106 8.15 9.39 2.92
C SER A 106 6.93 8.63 2.38
N GLU A 107 6.31 7.80 3.23
CA GLU A 107 5.15 7.01 2.85
C GLU A 107 3.88 7.88 2.76
N ALA A 108 3.62 8.73 3.76
CA ALA A 108 2.48 9.64 3.70
C ALA A 108 2.62 10.71 2.62
N SER A 109 3.83 11.25 2.39
CA SER A 109 4.10 12.18 1.29
C SER A 109 3.91 11.52 -0.07
N GLY A 110 4.41 10.30 -0.24
CA GLY A 110 4.20 9.53 -1.46
C GLY A 110 2.71 9.28 -1.72
N GLU A 111 1.94 8.90 -0.70
CA GLU A 111 0.50 8.67 -0.86
C GLU A 111 -0.28 9.95 -1.19
N ALA A 112 0.08 11.08 -0.57
CA ALA A 112 -0.48 12.38 -0.91
C ALA A 112 -0.28 12.72 -2.40
N LEU A 113 0.93 12.48 -2.92
CA LEU A 113 1.26 12.68 -4.33
C LEU A 113 0.52 11.73 -5.26
N ARG A 114 0.37 10.46 -4.89
CA ARG A 114 -0.43 9.47 -5.66
C ARG A 114 -1.89 9.89 -5.75
N HIS A 115 -2.49 10.35 -4.65
CA HIS A 115 -3.86 10.87 -4.66
C HIS A 115 -4.03 12.05 -5.63
N VAL A 116 -3.05 12.97 -5.70
CA VAL A 116 -3.06 14.07 -6.66
C VAL A 116 -3.06 13.55 -8.10
N LEU A 117 -2.23 12.56 -8.41
CA LEU A 117 -2.18 11.97 -9.77
C LEU A 117 -3.46 11.20 -10.12
N ILE A 118 -4.05 10.47 -9.16
CA ILE A 118 -5.32 9.74 -9.34
C ILE A 118 -6.46 10.71 -9.66
N GLY A 119 -6.46 11.91 -9.04
CA GLY A 119 -7.43 12.97 -9.31
C GLY A 119 -7.30 13.62 -10.70
N GLY A 120 -6.26 13.30 -11.47
CA GLY A 120 -6.05 13.78 -12.83
C GLY A 120 -5.70 15.28 -12.91
N THR A 121 -5.80 15.86 -14.11
CA THR A 121 -5.31 17.22 -14.41
C THR A 121 -5.85 18.28 -13.46
N HIS A 122 -7.14 18.28 -13.14
CA HIS A 122 -7.73 19.27 -12.24
C HIS A 122 -7.21 19.17 -10.81
N SER A 123 -6.94 17.96 -10.33
CA SER A 123 -6.34 17.78 -9.01
C SER A 123 -4.88 18.25 -9.00
N VAL A 124 -4.16 18.03 -10.09
CA VAL A 124 -2.78 18.53 -10.25
C VAL A 124 -2.74 20.05 -10.32
N GLU A 125 -3.68 20.69 -11.03
CA GLU A 125 -3.81 22.15 -11.10
C GLU A 125 -4.15 22.74 -9.73
N ALA A 126 -5.12 22.18 -9.02
CA ALA A 126 -5.48 22.61 -7.67
C ALA A 126 -4.32 22.42 -6.68
N PHE A 127 -3.59 21.30 -6.77
CA PHE A 127 -2.38 21.08 -5.96
C PHE A 127 -1.29 22.10 -6.28
N SER A 128 -1.16 22.50 -7.54
CA SER A 128 -0.21 23.53 -7.97
C SER A 128 -0.54 24.92 -7.40
N GLU A 129 -1.82 25.26 -7.35
CA GLU A 129 -2.31 26.47 -6.68
C GLU A 129 -2.03 26.41 -5.18
N GLU A 130 -2.32 25.28 -4.53
CA GLU A 130 -2.08 25.08 -3.10
C GLU A 130 -0.60 25.19 -2.73
N VAL A 131 0.30 24.61 -3.54
CA VAL A 131 1.76 24.76 -3.36
C VAL A 131 2.18 26.22 -3.47
N ALA A 132 1.67 26.96 -4.46
CA ALA A 132 1.97 28.38 -4.62
C ALA A 132 1.41 29.25 -3.48
N GLU A 133 0.25 28.88 -2.92
CA GLU A 133 -0.33 29.54 -1.74
C GLU A 133 0.48 29.26 -0.47
N ALA A 134 0.95 28.02 -0.28
CA ALA A 134 1.65 27.59 0.93
C ALA A 134 3.12 28.04 0.95
N GLU A 135 3.85 27.82 -0.15
CA GLU A 135 5.30 28.04 -0.23
C GLU A 135 5.66 29.37 -0.93
N GLY A 136 4.69 29.98 -1.62
CA GLY A 136 4.89 31.16 -2.44
C GLY A 136 5.29 30.83 -3.88
N GLY A 137 5.21 31.85 -4.74
CA GLY A 137 5.51 31.73 -6.17
C GLY A 137 4.26 31.71 -7.04
N GLU A 138 4.43 31.26 -8.28
CA GLU A 138 3.35 31.15 -9.27
C GLU A 138 2.97 29.68 -9.47
N PRO A 139 1.68 29.35 -9.62
CA PRO A 139 1.25 28.00 -9.91
C PRO A 139 1.95 27.44 -11.15
N LEU A 140 2.51 26.24 -11.02
CA LEU A 140 3.11 25.51 -12.12
C LEU A 140 2.03 25.00 -13.09
N PRO A 141 2.30 25.01 -14.40
CA PRO A 141 1.46 24.32 -15.36
C PRO A 141 1.34 22.82 -15.04
N ALA A 142 0.14 22.25 -15.21
CA ALA A 142 -0.17 20.85 -14.85
C ALA A 142 0.87 19.83 -15.35
N HIS A 143 1.29 19.91 -16.60
CA HIS A 143 2.27 18.97 -17.18
C HIS A 143 3.66 19.03 -16.51
N LYS A 144 4.07 20.21 -16.00
CA LYS A 144 5.32 20.33 -15.24
C LYS A 144 5.12 19.75 -13.85
N MET A 145 4.01 20.08 -13.20
CA MET A 145 3.67 19.56 -11.88
C MET A 145 3.59 18.04 -11.87
N THR A 146 2.85 17.42 -12.81
CA THR A 146 2.80 15.97 -12.99
C THR A 146 4.18 15.34 -13.17
N LYS A 147 5.07 16.01 -13.92
CA LYS A 147 6.43 15.50 -14.14
C LYS A 147 7.21 15.46 -12.82
N ILE A 148 7.23 16.57 -12.07
CA ILE A 148 7.93 16.67 -10.78
C ILE A 148 7.39 15.62 -9.81
N ILE A 149 6.06 15.50 -9.70
CA ILE A 149 5.42 14.50 -8.84
C ILE A 149 5.88 13.08 -9.23
N GLY A 150 5.94 12.76 -10.53
CA GLY A 150 6.42 11.47 -11.01
C GLY A 150 7.88 11.19 -10.66
N GLU A 151 8.74 12.21 -10.74
CA GLU A 151 10.16 12.09 -10.38
C GLU A 151 10.35 11.89 -8.86
N VAL A 152 9.59 12.60 -8.03
CA VAL A 152 9.58 12.41 -6.57
C VAL A 152 9.12 11.00 -6.19
N LEU A 153 7.99 10.54 -6.75
CA LEU A 153 7.48 9.20 -6.48
C LEU A 153 8.46 8.11 -6.90
N ALA A 154 9.12 8.27 -8.05
CA ALA A 154 10.11 7.33 -8.53
C ALA A 154 11.36 7.24 -7.61
N GLU A 155 11.67 8.29 -6.85
CA GLU A 155 12.75 8.28 -5.86
C GLU A 155 12.28 7.69 -4.52
N LEU A 156 11.06 8.04 -4.06
CA LEU A 156 10.48 7.49 -2.83
C LEU A 156 10.25 5.97 -2.88
N ASP A 157 10.03 5.42 -4.08
CA ASP A 157 9.76 3.98 -4.29
C ASP A 157 11.03 3.12 -4.44
N LYS A 158 12.21 3.69 -4.26
CA LYS A 158 13.49 2.97 -4.30
C LYS A 158 13.85 2.34 -2.96
#